data_AF-A0AAX4KEQ2-F1
#
_entry.id   AF-A0AAX4KEQ2-F1
#
_cell.length_a   1.000
_cell.length_b   1.000
_cell.length_c   1.000
_cell.angle_alpha   90.00
_cell.angle_beta   90.00
_cell.angle_gamma   90.00
#
_symmetry.space_group_name_H-M   'P 1'
#
loop_
_entity.id
_entity.type
_entity.pdbx_description
1 polymer ?
#
loop_
_entity_poly.entity_id
_entity_poly.type
_entity_poly.pdbx_seq_one_letter_code
_entity_poly.pdbx_strand_id
1 'polypeptide(L)'
;MSESIPIPIPIPPASTSTETHDTLTPTSPSSTNAADSRHAKRIKELQIELQVLKVGLGDHNPQQIVQDHIKLLHEYNEIKDGTQALIGKYAQLTGRTVREIHQEMDLPLTD
;
A
#
# COMPACT_ATOMS: atom_id res chain seq x y z
N MET A 1 42.50 1.70 7.16
CA MET A 1 42.85 2.94 7.88
C MET A 1 43.32 3.94 6.84
N SER A 2 42.45 4.85 6.39
CA SER A 2 42.80 6.05 5.61
C SER A 2 41.59 6.98 5.69
N GLU A 3 41.50 7.82 6.73
CA GLU A 3 41.92 9.22 6.75
C GLU A 3 41.07 10.13 5.84
N SER A 4 40.22 10.93 6.48
CA SER A 4 39.65 12.16 5.93
C SER A 4 40.75 13.23 5.85
N ILE A 5 40.86 13.93 4.72
CA ILE A 5 41.58 15.20 4.60
C ILE A 5 40.73 16.18 3.77
N PRO A 6 40.62 17.47 4.15
CA PRO A 6 39.56 18.40 3.71
C PRO A 6 39.92 19.19 2.44
N ILE A 7 38.90 19.70 1.74
CA ILE A 7 39.03 20.55 0.55
C ILE A 7 38.90 22.04 0.97
N PRO A 8 39.68 22.99 0.38
CA PRO A 8 40.03 24.27 0.98
C PRO A 8 39.05 25.42 0.67
N ILE A 9 39.06 26.41 1.57
CA ILE A 9 38.33 27.70 1.45
C ILE A 9 39.11 28.66 0.53
N PRO A 10 38.44 29.47 -0.29
CA PRO A 10 38.96 30.76 -0.73
C PRO A 10 38.13 31.94 -0.16
N ILE A 11 38.82 32.82 0.56
CA ILE A 11 38.52 34.26 0.79
C ILE A 11 39.61 35.02 0.00
N PRO A 12 39.62 36.36 -0.31
CA PRO A 12 38.72 37.54 -0.13
C PRO A 12 38.62 38.36 -1.48
N PRO A 13 38.32 39.70 -1.63
CA PRO A 13 38.21 40.80 -0.65
C PRO A 13 37.05 41.82 -0.80
N ALA A 14 37.01 42.68 0.22
CA ALA A 14 36.06 43.70 0.59
C ALA A 14 36.00 44.96 -0.32
N SER A 15 35.07 45.87 0.05
CA SER A 15 34.95 47.31 -0.32
C SER A 15 34.01 47.56 -1.50
N THR A 16 33.10 48.53 -1.59
CA THR A 16 32.83 49.82 -0.91
C THR A 16 31.54 50.37 -1.57
N SER A 17 30.44 50.59 -0.81
CA SER A 17 29.87 51.90 -0.44
C SER A 17 28.77 52.47 -1.35
N THR A 18 27.66 52.87 -0.73
CA THR A 18 26.89 54.16 -0.86
C THR A 18 25.46 53.92 -0.32
N GLU A 19 25.14 54.43 0.88
CA GLU A 19 24.42 55.69 1.15
C GLU A 19 22.91 55.63 0.76
N THR A 20 22.04 55.39 1.75
CA THR A 20 21.15 56.37 2.43
C THR A 20 19.97 56.87 1.59
N HIS A 21 18.73 56.46 1.95
CA HIS A 21 17.66 57.41 2.23
C HIS A 21 16.54 56.81 3.08
N ASP A 22 16.03 57.67 3.93
CA ASP A 22 15.03 57.52 4.98
C ASP A 22 13.62 57.17 4.45
N THR A 23 12.72 56.97 5.42
CA THR A 23 11.26 57.15 5.39
C THR A 23 10.30 55.98 5.03
N LEU A 24 9.50 55.67 6.06
CA LEU A 24 8.08 55.25 6.07
C LEU A 24 7.75 53.76 5.90
N THR A 25 7.31 53.16 7.01
CA THR A 25 6.34 52.06 7.02
C THR A 25 5.05 52.48 6.31
N PRO A 26 4.34 51.54 5.68
CA PRO A 26 3.10 51.11 6.33
C PRO A 26 2.77 49.61 6.19
N THR A 27 2.37 49.04 7.32
CA THR A 27 1.36 48.01 7.56
C THR A 27 0.55 47.49 6.36
N SER A 28 0.45 46.16 6.20
CA SER A 28 -0.81 45.44 5.87
C SER A 28 -0.70 43.91 6.00
N PRO A 29 -1.41 43.29 6.98
CA PRO A 29 -1.75 41.88 7.00
C PRO A 29 -3.25 41.69 6.69
N SER A 30 -3.63 41.24 5.49
CA SER A 30 -5.00 40.77 5.20
C SER A 30 -5.10 40.10 3.84
N SER A 31 -5.06 38.75 3.80
CA SER A 31 -5.71 37.95 2.74
C SER A 31 -5.68 36.41 2.94
N THR A 32 -5.01 35.87 3.98
CA THR A 32 -4.89 34.41 4.17
C THR A 32 -6.14 33.75 4.80
N ASN A 33 -6.88 34.46 5.66
CA ASN A 33 -7.94 33.88 6.49
C ASN A 33 -9.12 33.23 5.74
N ALA A 34 -9.49 33.71 4.55
CA ALA A 34 -10.67 33.24 3.83
C ALA A 34 -10.41 31.96 3.01
N ALA A 35 -9.20 31.79 2.49
CA ALA A 35 -8.78 30.58 1.82
C ALA A 35 -8.61 29.45 2.85
N ASP A 36 -7.94 29.74 3.96
CA ASP A 36 -7.74 28.80 5.07
C ASP A 36 -9.07 28.28 5.64
N SER A 37 -10.09 29.15 5.73
CA SER A 37 -11.44 28.77 6.17
C SER A 37 -12.15 27.82 5.19
N ARG A 38 -11.99 28.01 3.87
CA ARG A 38 -12.56 27.10 2.86
C ARG A 38 -11.86 25.74 2.87
N HIS A 39 -10.54 25.74 2.98
CA HIS A 39 -9.76 24.52 3.13
C HIS A 39 -10.11 23.76 4.42
N ALA A 40 -10.26 24.46 5.55
CA ALA A 40 -10.66 23.86 6.81
C ALA A 40 -12.06 23.21 6.75
N LYS A 41 -13.02 23.87 6.09
CA LYS A 41 -14.36 23.30 5.86
C LYS A 41 -14.29 22.04 4.99
N ARG A 42 -13.52 22.09 3.90
CA ARG A 42 -13.37 20.94 3.00
C ARG A 42 -12.68 19.75 3.68
N ILE A 43 -11.66 20.00 4.49
CA ILE A 43 -11.00 18.95 5.29
C ILE A 43 -11.99 18.31 6.25
N LYS A 44 -12.82 19.11 6.93
CA LYS A 44 -13.81 18.60 7.89
C LYS A 44 -14.90 17.76 7.21
N GLU A 45 -15.39 18.19 6.05
CA GLU A 45 -16.33 17.41 5.25
C GLU A 45 -15.74 16.06 4.83
N LEU A 46 -14.52 16.07 4.28
CA LEU A 46 -13.83 14.85 3.86
C LEU A 46 -13.53 13.92 5.05
N GLN A 47 -13.25 14.46 6.23
CA GLN A 47 -13.06 13.67 7.45
C GLN A 47 -14.35 12.98 7.91
N ILE A 48 -15.50 13.67 7.80
CA ILE A 48 -16.81 13.07 8.12
C ILE A 48 -17.14 11.96 7.12
N GLU A 49 -16.91 12.21 5.83
CA GLU A 49 -17.13 11.22 4.79
C GLU A 49 -16.26 9.97 4.99
N LEU A 50 -14.98 10.15 5.32
CA LEU A 50 -14.09 9.05 5.70
C LEU A 50 -14.58 8.30 6.95
N GLN A 51 -15.10 9.01 7.95
CA GLN A 51 -15.60 8.38 9.17
C GLN A 51 -16.85 7.55 8.91
N VAL A 52 -17.79 8.06 8.10
CA VAL A 52 -18.99 7.33 7.67
C VAL A 52 -18.60 6.09 6.87
N LEU A 53 -17.68 6.25 5.91
CA LEU A 53 -17.22 5.14 5.07
C LEU A 53 -16.49 4.07 5.91
N LYS A 54 -15.68 4.49 6.87
CA LYS A 54 -14.96 3.59 7.80
C LYS A 54 -15.91 2.82 8.73
N VAL A 55 -17.00 3.45 9.19
CA VAL A 55 -18.04 2.76 9.98
C VAL A 55 -18.80 1.74 9.13
N GLY A 56 -19.13 2.08 7.88
CA GLY A 56 -19.85 1.18 6.97
C GLY A 56 -19.04 -0.04 6.50
N LEU A 57 -17.72 0.09 6.37
CA LEU A 57 -16.81 -1.02 6.03
C LEU A 57 -16.44 -1.90 7.24
N GLY A 58 -16.77 -1.47 8.46
CA GLY A 58 -16.25 -2.07 9.69
C GLY A 58 -14.73 -1.95 9.82
N ASP A 59 -14.15 -2.50 10.88
CA ASP A 59 -12.69 -2.51 11.10
C ASP A 59 -11.99 -3.62 10.29
N HIS A 60 -12.61 -4.05 9.20
CA HIS A 60 -12.11 -5.16 8.39
C HIS A 60 -11.02 -4.62 7.48
N ASN A 61 -9.77 -4.92 7.82
CA ASN A 61 -8.64 -4.52 7.00
C ASN A 61 -8.77 -5.25 5.64
N PRO A 62 -8.99 -4.55 4.51
CA PRO A 62 -9.17 -5.19 3.22
C PRO A 62 -7.95 -6.03 2.82
N GLN A 63 -6.77 -5.63 3.28
CA GLN A 63 -5.52 -6.38 3.11
C GLN A 63 -5.56 -7.73 3.84
N GLN A 64 -6.15 -7.80 5.04
CA GLN A 64 -6.29 -9.06 5.79
C GLN A 64 -7.27 -10.00 5.09
N ILE A 65 -8.42 -9.49 4.64
CA ILE A 65 -9.40 -10.30 3.90
C ILE A 65 -8.78 -10.92 2.65
N VAL A 66 -8.07 -10.12 1.85
CA VAL A 66 -7.40 -10.62 0.65
C VAL A 66 -6.32 -11.64 1.01
N GLN A 67 -5.53 -11.36 2.05
CA GLN A 67 -4.48 -12.26 2.50
C GLN A 67 -5.04 -13.61 2.97
N ASP A 68 -6.16 -13.61 3.67
CA ASP A 68 -6.82 -14.83 4.14
C ASP A 68 -7.44 -15.61 2.98
N HIS A 69 -8.00 -14.92 1.99
CA HIS A 69 -8.49 -15.57 0.78
C HIS A 69 -7.35 -16.21 -0.05
N ILE A 70 -6.20 -15.54 -0.15
CA ILE A 70 -4.99 -16.09 -0.79
C ILE A 70 -4.54 -17.37 -0.09
N LYS A 71 -4.51 -17.37 1.25
CA LYS A 71 -4.15 -18.58 2.02
C LYS A 71 -5.12 -19.72 1.76
N LEU A 72 -6.43 -19.44 1.79
CA LEU A 72 -7.44 -20.46 1.55
C LEU A 72 -7.34 -21.07 0.15
N LEU A 73 -7.05 -20.25 -0.87
CA LEU A 73 -6.82 -20.73 -2.23
C LEU A 73 -5.57 -21.62 -2.33
N HIS A 74 -4.49 -21.27 -1.64
CA HIS A 74 -3.30 -22.10 -1.60
C HIS A 74 -3.55 -23.44 -0.91
N GLU A 75 -4.20 -23.42 0.26
CA GLU A 75 -4.55 -24.63 1.01
C GLU A 75 -5.47 -25.54 0.18
N TYR A 76 -6.48 -24.96 -0.48
CA TYR A 76 -7.35 -25.69 -1.40
C TYR A 76 -6.56 -26.39 -2.51
N ASN A 77 -5.68 -25.64 -3.19
CA ASN A 77 -4.88 -26.19 -4.28
C ASN A 77 -3.92 -27.28 -3.79
N GLU A 78 -3.29 -27.12 -2.63
CA GLU A 78 -2.41 -28.14 -2.06
C GLU A 78 -3.16 -29.45 -1.74
N ILE A 79 -4.35 -29.34 -1.13
CA ILE A 79 -5.20 -30.51 -0.83
C ILE A 79 -5.65 -31.18 -2.13
N LYS A 80 -6.08 -30.39 -3.12
CA LYS A 80 -6.51 -30.88 -4.44
C LYS A 80 -5.37 -31.61 -5.15
N ASP A 81 -4.19 -31.02 -5.22
CA ASP A 81 -3.02 -31.60 -5.88
C ASP A 81 -2.55 -32.88 -5.18
N GLY A 82 -2.54 -32.89 -3.85
CA GLY A 82 -2.23 -34.08 -3.05
C GLY A 82 -3.23 -35.21 -3.29
N THR A 83 -4.53 -34.88 -3.37
CA THR A 83 -5.59 -35.85 -3.67
C THR A 83 -5.43 -36.40 -5.09
N GLN A 84 -5.17 -35.54 -6.08
CA GLN A 84 -4.97 -35.97 -7.47
C GLN A 84 -3.74 -36.88 -7.61
N ALA A 85 -2.66 -36.58 -6.89
CA ALA A 85 -1.47 -37.42 -6.85
C ALA A 85 -1.78 -38.80 -6.25
N LEU A 86 -2.56 -38.86 -5.18
CA LEU A 86 -2.99 -40.12 -4.55
C LEU A 86 -3.87 -40.95 -5.49
N ILE A 87 -4.84 -40.31 -6.16
CA ILE A 87 -5.68 -40.96 -7.18
C ILE A 87 -4.81 -41.52 -8.32
N GLY A 88 -3.82 -40.75 -8.79
CA GLY A 88 -2.89 -41.21 -9.81
C GLY A 88 -2.09 -42.44 -9.39
N LYS A 89 -1.63 -42.50 -8.13
CA LYS A 89 -0.94 -43.66 -7.58
C LYS A 89 -1.86 -44.86 -7.41
N TYR A 90 -3.08 -44.64 -6.93
CA TYR A 90 -4.09 -45.69 -6.78
C TYR A 90 -4.44 -46.31 -8.14
N ALA A 91 -4.66 -45.48 -9.15
CA ALA A 91 -4.89 -45.89 -10.54
C ALA A 91 -3.76 -46.77 -11.10
N GLN A 92 -2.50 -46.38 -10.85
CA GLN A 92 -1.33 -47.19 -11.24
C GLN A 92 -1.31 -48.56 -10.56
N LEU A 93 -1.64 -48.64 -9.27
CA LEU A 93 -1.65 -49.89 -8.51
C LEU A 93 -2.77 -50.83 -8.94
N THR A 94 -3.94 -50.29 -9.28
CA THR A 94 -5.11 -51.09 -9.69
C THR A 94 -5.17 -51.36 -11.19
N GLY A 95 -4.25 -50.79 -11.98
CA GLY A 95 -4.27 -50.88 -13.44
C GLY A 95 -5.50 -50.21 -14.07
N ARG A 96 -6.13 -49.27 -13.36
CA ARG A 96 -7.32 -48.52 -13.80
C ARG A 96 -6.91 -47.13 -14.26
N THR A 97 -7.74 -46.48 -15.04
CA THR A 97 -7.55 -45.07 -15.42
C THR A 97 -8.02 -44.15 -14.31
N VAL A 98 -7.42 -42.96 -14.21
CA VAL A 98 -7.85 -41.91 -13.26
C VAL A 98 -9.34 -41.60 -13.41
N ARG A 99 -9.87 -41.59 -14.64
CA ARG A 99 -11.29 -41.36 -14.91
C ARG A 99 -12.21 -42.41 -14.28
N GLU A 100 -11.84 -43.69 -14.36
CA GLU A 100 -12.61 -44.78 -13.75
C GLU A 100 -12.63 -44.66 -12.23
N ILE A 101 -11.52 -44.23 -11.63
CA ILE A 101 -11.42 -44.02 -10.18
C ILE A 101 -12.29 -42.84 -9.74
N HIS A 102 -12.28 -41.74 -10.48
CA HIS A 102 -13.18 -40.61 -10.20
C HIS A 102 -14.65 -41.03 -10.30
N GLN A 103 -15.02 -41.86 -11.28
CA GLN A 103 -16.39 -42.40 -11.40
C GLN A 103 -16.75 -43.35 -10.26
N GLU A 104 -15.82 -44.20 -9.81
CA GLU A 104 -16.01 -45.12 -8.69
C GLU A 104 -16.18 -44.38 -7.36
N MET A 105 -15.47 -43.26 -7.18
CA MET A 105 -15.47 -42.45 -5.97
C MET A 105 -16.50 -41.31 -5.98
N ASP A 106 -17.34 -41.21 -7.03
CA ASP A 106 -18.31 -40.13 -7.23
C ASP A 106 -17.67 -38.72 -7.15
N LEU A 107 -16.42 -38.61 -7.62
CA LEU A 107 -15.66 -37.37 -7.68
C LEU A 107 -15.83 -36.74 -9.06
N PRO A 108 -16.20 -35.45 -9.15
CA PRO A 108 -16.29 -34.78 -10.44
C PRO A 108 -14.90 -34.75 -11.11
N LEU A 109 -14.88 -34.95 -12.44
CA LEU A 109 -13.63 -34.89 -13.23
C LEU A 109 -13.15 -33.45 -13.44
N THR A 110 -13.99 -32.48 -13.10
CA THR A 110 -13.77 -31.06 -13.30
C THR A 110 -14.08 -30.36 -11.99
N ASP A 111 -13.24 -29.41 -11.62
CA ASP A 111 -13.44 -28.52 -10.48
C ASP A 111 -14.44 -27.42 -10.84
#